data_AF-A0A954SR67-F1
#
_entry.id   AF-A0A954SR67-F1
#
_cell.length_a   1.000
_cell.length_b   1.000
_cell.length_c   1.000
_cell.angle_alpha   90.00
_cell.angle_beta   90.00
_cell.angle_gamma   90.00
#
_symmetry.space_group_name_H-M   'P 1'
#
loop_
_entity.id
_entity.type
_entity.pdbx_description
1 polymer ?
#
loop_
_entity_poly.entity_id
_entity_poly.type
_entity_poly.pdbx_seq_one_letter_code
_entity_poly.pdbx_strand_id
1 'polypeptide(L)'
;LELAEKVTNSEDEILEKYLRLTEHRIHAHRLRCHGDFHLGQVLFTGKDFVIVDFEGEPARTISERRIKTSPLKDVAGMIRSFHYASHTAFRTQSGDLQGTLANSSEVQAWLAVWYAWSASAYLKSYLAKAVPSGFLPDRIENLKLLLDCYMLEKAVYELGYELNNRPDWVHIPLEGILQLLDK
;
A
#
# COMPACT_ATOMS: atom_id res chain seq x y z
N LEU A 1 -9.89 -19.56 -2.97
CA LEU A 1 -11.37 -19.43 -2.97
C LEU A 1 -11.83 -18.79 -1.66
N GLU A 2 -11.45 -19.30 -0.49
CA GLU A 2 -11.83 -18.73 0.82
C GLU A 2 -11.52 -17.22 0.98
N LEU A 3 -10.29 -16.78 0.67
CA LEU A 3 -9.93 -15.36 0.77
C LEU A 3 -10.78 -14.45 -0.14
N ALA A 4 -11.12 -14.95 -1.34
CA ALA A 4 -11.93 -14.19 -2.29
C ALA A 4 -13.38 -14.07 -1.80
N GLU A 5 -13.97 -15.15 -1.28
CA GLU A 5 -15.29 -15.10 -0.66
C GLU A 5 -15.33 -14.15 0.54
N LYS A 6 -14.30 -14.17 1.40
CA LYS A 6 -14.20 -13.22 2.52
C LYS A 6 -14.20 -11.78 2.04
N VAL A 7 -13.36 -11.44 1.05
CA VAL A 7 -13.30 -10.07 0.51
C VAL A 7 -14.61 -9.66 -0.14
N THR A 8 -15.25 -10.53 -0.91
CA THR A 8 -16.57 -10.24 -1.52
C THR A 8 -17.64 -10.02 -0.46
N ASN A 9 -17.65 -10.83 0.61
CA ASN A 9 -18.60 -10.68 1.72
C ASN A 9 -18.34 -9.44 2.60
N SER A 10 -17.17 -8.81 2.46
CA SER A 10 -16.79 -7.58 3.16
C SER A 10 -17.03 -6.31 2.34
N GLU A 11 -17.77 -6.36 1.24
CA GLU A 11 -18.07 -5.20 0.40
C GLU A 11 -18.65 -4.02 1.20
N ASP A 12 -19.66 -4.29 2.03
CA ASP A 12 -20.29 -3.26 2.87
C ASP A 12 -19.30 -2.62 3.84
N GLU A 13 -18.40 -3.41 4.43
CA GLU A 13 -17.37 -2.92 5.36
C GLU A 13 -16.32 -2.06 4.65
N ILE A 14 -15.90 -2.47 3.44
CA ILE A 14 -15.01 -1.69 2.58
C ILE A 14 -15.64 -0.33 2.26
N LEU A 15 -16.91 -0.32 1.87
CA LEU A 15 -17.64 0.91 1.56
C LEU A 15 -17.81 1.79 2.81
N GLU A 16 -18.11 1.21 3.96
CA GLU A 16 -18.21 1.93 5.24
C GLU A 16 -16.91 2.67 5.57
N LYS A 17 -15.74 2.06 5.36
CA LYS A 17 -14.45 2.74 5.57
C LYS A 17 -14.29 3.98 4.68
N TYR A 18 -14.76 3.95 3.44
CA TYR A 18 -14.74 5.12 2.56
C TYR A 18 -15.81 6.16 2.93
N LEU A 19 -16.99 5.73 3.37
CA LEU A 19 -18.06 6.65 3.76
C LEU A 19 -17.64 7.57 4.92
N ARG A 20 -16.75 7.10 5.80
CA ARG A 20 -16.16 7.92 6.87
C ARG A 20 -15.41 9.17 6.37
N LEU A 21 -14.92 9.18 5.13
CA LEU A 21 -14.34 10.38 4.51
C LEU A 21 -15.37 11.49 4.24
N THR A 22 -16.66 11.14 4.25
CA THR A 22 -17.77 12.06 3.95
C THR A 22 -18.43 12.63 5.21
N GLU A 23 -18.15 12.04 6.38
CA GLU A 23 -18.77 12.43 7.67
C GLU A 23 -18.39 13.85 8.09
N HIS A 24 -17.15 14.27 7.81
CA HIS A 24 -16.67 15.61 8.14
C HIS A 24 -15.61 16.09 7.15
N ARG A 25 -15.45 17.41 7.12
CA ARG A 25 -14.42 18.04 6.28
C ARG A 25 -13.03 17.76 6.86
N ILE A 26 -12.18 17.15 6.05
CA ILE A 26 -10.76 16.98 6.36
C ILE A 26 -9.97 18.15 5.78
N HIS A 27 -9.31 18.92 6.65
CA HIS A 27 -8.38 19.97 6.24
C HIS A 27 -7.02 19.35 5.93
N ALA A 28 -6.63 19.38 4.66
CA ALA A 28 -5.34 18.89 4.16
C ALA A 28 -5.02 19.52 2.80
N HIS A 29 -3.76 19.49 2.40
CA HIS A 29 -3.35 19.97 1.09
C HIS A 29 -3.40 18.87 0.03
N ARG A 30 -3.72 19.28 -1.21
CA ARG A 30 -3.56 18.44 -2.39
C ARG A 30 -2.33 18.89 -3.17
N LEU A 31 -1.39 17.98 -3.38
CA LEU A 31 -0.10 18.21 -4.05
C LEU A 31 -0.04 17.45 -5.38
N ARG A 32 0.95 17.78 -6.22
CA ARG A 32 1.32 16.86 -7.30
C ARG A 32 2.17 15.74 -6.69
N CYS A 33 1.70 14.53 -6.87
CA CYS A 33 2.29 13.31 -6.32
C CYS A 33 2.94 12.51 -7.44
N HIS A 34 3.76 11.54 -7.08
CA HIS A 34 4.32 10.56 -8.01
C HIS A 34 3.20 9.75 -8.68
N GLY A 35 2.18 9.38 -7.92
CA GLY A 35 0.95 8.77 -8.45
C GLY A 35 1.03 7.26 -8.62
N ASP A 36 2.23 6.68 -8.82
CA ASP A 36 2.47 5.23 -8.74
C ASP A 36 3.75 4.90 -7.94
N PHE A 37 3.86 5.39 -6.70
CA PHE A 37 5.10 5.28 -5.93
C PHE A 37 5.23 3.91 -5.23
N HIS A 38 6.32 3.19 -5.50
CA HIS A 38 6.66 1.91 -4.88
C HIS A 38 8.18 1.64 -4.94
N LEU A 39 8.67 0.55 -4.33
CA LEU A 39 10.11 0.25 -4.25
C LEU A 39 10.80 0.14 -5.61
N GLY A 40 10.07 -0.25 -6.65
CA GLY A 40 10.61 -0.33 -8.01
C GLY A 40 10.99 1.03 -8.59
N GLN A 41 10.44 2.11 -8.04
CA GLN A 41 10.66 3.50 -8.48
C GLN A 41 11.69 4.25 -7.62
N VAL A 42 12.39 3.53 -6.73
CA VAL A 42 13.39 4.10 -5.82
C VAL A 42 14.73 3.41 -6.07
N LEU A 43 15.69 4.18 -6.57
CA LEU A 43 17.04 3.70 -6.88
C LEU A 43 18.02 4.17 -5.81
N PHE A 44 18.77 3.24 -5.22
CA PHE A 44 19.84 3.57 -4.30
C PHE A 44 21.15 3.81 -5.04
N THR A 45 21.74 4.99 -4.86
CA THR A 45 22.99 5.41 -5.54
C THR A 45 24.26 5.05 -4.78
N GLY A 46 24.14 4.35 -3.64
CA GLY A 46 25.24 4.09 -2.71
C GLY A 46 25.36 5.11 -1.58
N LYS A 47 24.83 6.33 -1.76
CA LYS A 47 24.84 7.41 -0.76
C LYS A 47 23.48 8.07 -0.51
N ASP A 48 22.58 7.98 -1.49
CA ASP A 48 21.25 8.59 -1.44
C ASP A 48 20.29 7.85 -2.38
N PHE A 49 19.01 8.22 -2.34
CA PHE A 49 17.96 7.68 -3.19
C PHE A 49 17.57 8.64 -4.32
N VAL A 50 17.30 8.07 -5.49
CA VAL A 50 16.69 8.77 -6.63
C VAL A 50 15.32 8.17 -6.88
N ILE A 51 14.32 9.04 -7.00
CA ILE A 51 12.96 8.65 -7.39
C ILE A 51 12.83 8.85 -8.90
N VAL A 52 12.30 7.84 -9.59
CA VAL A 52 12.15 7.81 -11.06
C VAL A 52 10.70 7.56 -11.45
N ASP A 53 10.35 7.68 -12.73
CA ASP A 53 9.04 7.30 -13.29
C ASP A 53 7.80 8.05 -12.75
N PHE A 54 7.82 9.38 -12.90
CA PHE A 54 6.71 10.27 -12.51
C PHE A 54 5.53 10.27 -13.51
N GLU A 55 5.33 9.19 -14.28
CA GLU A 55 4.22 9.12 -15.22
C GLU A 55 2.86 8.94 -14.53
N GLY A 56 2.85 8.40 -13.31
CA GLY A 56 1.65 8.04 -12.55
C GLY A 56 1.04 6.70 -12.99
N GLU A 57 -0.07 6.31 -12.36
CA GLU A 57 -0.69 4.99 -12.60
C GLU A 57 -1.02 4.74 -14.09
N PRO A 58 -0.46 3.68 -14.71
CA PRO A 58 -0.61 3.41 -16.14
C PRO A 58 -2.07 3.24 -16.60
N ALA A 59 -2.93 2.69 -15.75
CA ALA A 59 -4.34 2.45 -16.05
C ALA A 59 -5.19 3.74 -16.08
N ARG A 60 -4.69 4.86 -15.53
CA ARG A 60 -5.41 6.14 -15.52
C ARG A 60 -5.11 6.96 -16.78
N THR A 61 -6.07 7.80 -17.18
CA THR A 61 -5.89 8.75 -18.27
C THR A 61 -4.89 9.87 -17.90
N ILE A 62 -4.30 10.52 -18.91
CA ILE A 62 -3.33 11.62 -18.69
C ILE A 62 -3.93 12.74 -17.82
N SER A 63 -5.20 13.08 -18.04
CA SER A 63 -5.90 14.10 -17.25
C SER A 63 -5.99 13.71 -15.77
N GLU A 64 -6.32 12.44 -15.49
CA GLU A 64 -6.40 11.91 -14.12
C GLU A 64 -5.04 11.87 -13.43
N ARG A 65 -3.97 11.46 -14.14
CA ARG A 65 -2.60 11.40 -13.58
C ARG A 65 -2.07 12.77 -13.15
N ARG A 66 -2.61 13.87 -13.71
CA ARG A 66 -2.23 15.26 -13.36
C ARG A 66 -3.02 15.84 -12.18
N ILE A 67 -4.07 15.17 -11.71
CA ILE A 67 -4.91 15.65 -10.62
C ILE A 67 -4.09 15.68 -9.32
N LYS A 68 -4.08 16.84 -8.64
CA LYS A 68 -3.46 16.94 -7.33
C LYS A 68 -4.19 16.06 -6.32
N THR A 69 -3.47 15.36 -5.46
CA THR A 69 -4.04 14.45 -4.46
C THR A 69 -3.34 14.59 -3.12
N SER A 70 -3.82 13.88 -2.09
CA SER A 70 -3.11 13.80 -0.83
C SER A 70 -1.78 13.06 -1.03
N PRO A 71 -0.66 13.55 -0.47
CA PRO A 71 0.61 12.84 -0.54
C PRO A 71 0.61 11.51 0.21
N LEU A 72 -0.39 11.28 1.07
CA LEU A 72 -0.60 9.97 1.71
C LEU A 72 -0.90 8.86 0.69
N LYS A 73 -1.30 9.19 -0.54
CA LYS A 73 -1.43 8.22 -1.63
C LYS A 73 -0.09 7.56 -2.00
N ASP A 74 0.98 8.36 -2.15
CA ASP A 74 2.31 7.82 -2.44
C ASP A 74 2.85 7.03 -1.23
N VAL A 75 2.57 7.50 -0.01
CA VAL A 75 2.92 6.78 1.23
C VAL A 75 2.24 5.41 1.28
N ALA A 76 0.94 5.34 0.96
CA ALA A 76 0.20 4.09 0.89
C ALA A 76 0.79 3.13 -0.16
N GLY A 77 1.15 3.65 -1.34
CA GLY A 77 1.82 2.87 -2.39
C GLY A 77 3.13 2.23 -1.91
N MET A 78 3.98 3.00 -1.23
CA MET A 78 5.23 2.46 -0.66
C MET A 78 4.97 1.44 0.45
N ILE A 79 4.00 1.67 1.35
CA ILE A 79 3.63 0.70 2.39
C ILE A 79 3.15 -0.61 1.76
N ARG A 80 2.27 -0.55 0.77
CA ARG A 80 1.84 -1.72 -0.01
C ARG A 80 3.02 -2.41 -0.71
N SER A 81 3.99 -1.64 -1.20
CA SER A 81 5.21 -2.19 -1.79
C SER A 81 6.05 -3.01 -0.78
N PHE A 82 6.12 -2.62 0.49
CA PHE A 82 6.74 -3.45 1.53
C PHE A 82 5.94 -4.74 1.76
N HIS A 83 4.62 -4.66 1.75
CA HIS A 83 3.77 -5.84 1.84
C HIS A 83 4.03 -6.80 0.67
N TYR A 84 4.14 -6.31 -0.57
CA TYR A 84 4.53 -7.17 -1.69
C TYR A 84 5.93 -7.77 -1.53
N ALA A 85 6.90 -6.96 -1.09
CA ALA A 85 8.27 -7.41 -0.89
C ALA A 85 8.37 -8.55 0.14
N SER A 86 7.55 -8.52 1.20
CA SER A 86 7.51 -9.61 2.19
C SER A 86 7.04 -10.93 1.57
N HIS A 87 6.13 -10.88 0.59
CA HIS A 87 5.61 -12.07 -0.10
C HIS A 87 6.54 -12.56 -1.23
N THR A 88 7.33 -11.68 -1.84
CA THR A 88 8.25 -12.07 -2.93
C THR A 88 9.57 -12.65 -2.46
N ALA A 89 10.02 -12.32 -1.24
CA ALA A 89 11.29 -12.78 -0.68
C ALA A 89 11.50 -14.31 -0.73
N PHE A 90 10.41 -15.09 -0.73
CA PHE A 90 10.46 -16.56 -0.76
C PHE A 90 10.37 -17.18 -2.16
N ARG A 91 9.98 -16.42 -3.20
CA ARG A 91 9.94 -16.95 -4.57
C ARG A 91 11.32 -16.96 -5.24
N THR A 92 12.20 -16.03 -4.87
CA THR A 92 13.52 -15.87 -5.51
C THR A 92 14.59 -16.83 -4.99
N GLN A 93 14.34 -17.57 -3.88
CA GLN A 93 15.19 -18.70 -3.48
C GLN A 93 14.78 -19.96 -4.26
N SER A 94 15.05 -19.93 -5.57
CA SER A 94 14.91 -21.09 -6.44
C SER A 94 16.08 -22.06 -6.20
N GLY A 95 15.77 -23.25 -5.72
CA GLY A 95 16.75 -24.28 -5.42
C GLY A 95 16.08 -25.53 -4.87
N ASP A 96 15.89 -25.62 -3.54
CA ASP A 96 15.53 -26.89 -2.88
C ASP A 96 14.57 -26.76 -1.68
N LEU A 97 14.08 -25.56 -1.32
CA LEU A 97 13.27 -25.35 -0.10
C LEU A 97 11.76 -25.24 -0.37
N GLN A 98 11.34 -25.72 -1.54
CA GLN A 98 10.08 -25.42 -2.18
C GLN A 98 8.91 -26.20 -1.54
N GLY A 99 8.40 -25.71 -0.42
CA GLY A 99 7.06 -26.08 0.06
C GLY A 99 6.89 -26.01 1.57
N THR A 100 7.87 -26.48 2.34
CA THR A 100 7.67 -26.71 3.79
C THR A 100 8.08 -25.52 4.66
N LEU A 101 9.13 -24.78 4.28
CA LEU A 101 9.61 -23.64 5.07
C LEU A 101 8.87 -22.33 4.76
N ALA A 102 8.59 -22.03 3.49
CA ALA A 102 7.91 -20.79 3.10
C ALA A 102 6.45 -20.70 3.62
N ASN A 103 5.81 -21.86 3.82
CA ASN A 103 4.45 -21.96 4.38
C ASN A 103 4.44 -22.25 5.90
N SER A 104 5.60 -22.23 6.56
CA SER A 104 5.59 -22.40 8.01
C SER A 104 4.99 -21.16 8.67
N SER A 105 4.17 -21.38 9.71
CA SER A 105 3.57 -20.29 10.48
C SER A 105 4.62 -19.36 11.08
N GLU A 106 5.80 -19.89 11.41
CA GLU A 106 6.93 -19.12 11.91
C GLU A 106 7.49 -18.16 10.87
N VAL A 107 7.69 -18.60 9.63
CA VAL A 107 8.17 -17.74 8.54
C VAL A 107 7.16 -16.63 8.25
N GLN A 108 5.87 -16.97 8.20
CA GLN A 108 4.81 -15.99 7.98
C GLN A 108 4.76 -14.94 9.11
N ALA A 109 4.96 -15.36 10.37
CA ALA A 109 5.06 -14.44 11.49
C ALA A 109 6.26 -13.48 11.34
N TRP A 110 7.43 -13.98 10.96
CA TRP A 110 8.61 -13.13 10.73
C TRP A 110 8.43 -12.16 9.56
N LEU A 111 7.76 -12.57 8.50
CA LEU A 111 7.41 -11.69 7.39
C LEU A 111 6.46 -10.57 7.81
N ALA A 112 5.45 -10.89 8.60
CA ALA A 112 4.54 -9.89 9.15
C ALA A 112 5.29 -8.88 10.04
N VAL A 113 6.24 -9.36 10.85
CA VAL A 113 7.13 -8.51 11.65
C VAL A 113 7.99 -7.62 10.76
N TRP A 114 8.63 -8.18 9.72
CA TRP A 114 9.47 -7.42 8.80
C TRP A 114 8.69 -6.34 8.07
N TYR A 115 7.49 -6.66 7.58
CA TYR A 115 6.59 -5.71 6.95
C TYR A 115 6.21 -4.59 7.92
N ALA A 116 5.76 -4.94 9.14
CA ALA A 116 5.34 -3.98 10.15
C ALA A 116 6.48 -3.02 10.53
N TRP A 117 7.70 -3.53 10.72
CA TRP A 117 8.87 -2.72 11.04
C TRP A 117 9.27 -1.81 9.88
N SER A 118 9.31 -2.32 8.65
CA SER A 118 9.69 -1.55 7.46
C SER A 118 8.69 -0.42 7.18
N ALA A 119 7.39 -0.74 7.21
CA ALA A 119 6.31 0.23 7.05
C ALA A 119 6.33 1.28 8.16
N SER A 120 6.54 0.87 9.42
CA SER A 120 6.60 1.80 10.56
C SER A 120 7.81 2.72 10.50
N ALA A 121 9.00 2.19 10.15
CA ALA A 121 10.22 2.99 10.01
C ALA A 121 10.09 4.01 8.87
N TYR A 122 9.54 3.60 7.73
CA TYR A 122 9.25 4.49 6.61
C TYR A 122 8.25 5.58 7.00
N LEU A 123 7.07 5.20 7.51
CA LEU A 123 6.01 6.15 7.87
C LEU A 123 6.47 7.13 8.95
N LYS A 124 7.16 6.65 9.99
CA LYS A 124 7.71 7.51 11.04
C LYS A 124 8.67 8.54 10.47
N SER A 125 9.58 8.12 9.58
CA SER A 125 10.57 9.01 8.96
C SER A 125 9.91 10.02 8.02
N TYR A 126 8.90 9.57 7.25
CA TYR A 126 8.10 10.45 6.39
C TYR A 126 7.38 11.51 7.21
N LEU A 127 6.63 11.11 8.25
CA LEU A 127 5.88 12.03 9.11
C LEU A 127 6.77 13.04 9.83
N ALA A 128 7.94 12.61 10.31
CA ALA A 128 8.91 13.50 10.95
C ALA A 128 9.38 14.65 10.03
N LYS A 129 9.34 14.47 8.70
CA LYS A 129 9.69 15.50 7.72
C LYS A 129 8.47 16.24 7.17
N ALA A 130 7.34 15.56 6.99
CA ALA A 130 6.14 16.10 6.37
C ALA A 130 5.26 16.91 7.33
N VAL A 131 5.19 16.53 8.62
CA VAL A 131 4.36 17.25 9.60
C VAL A 131 4.79 18.73 9.73
N PRO A 132 6.09 19.07 9.87
CA PRO A 132 6.52 20.47 9.96
C PRO A 132 6.17 21.34 8.74
N SER A 133 5.97 20.74 7.56
CA SER A 133 5.60 21.48 6.35
C SER A 133 4.10 21.83 6.24
N GLY A 134 3.26 21.33 7.14
CA GLY A 134 1.85 21.74 7.25
C GLY A 134 0.93 21.27 6.12
N PHE A 135 1.38 20.38 5.23
CA PHE A 135 0.55 19.90 4.12
C PHE A 135 -0.30 18.67 4.45
N LEU A 136 -0.02 18.00 5.58
CA LEU A 136 -0.76 16.84 6.06
C LEU A 136 -1.97 17.27 6.91
N PRO A 137 -2.95 16.37 7.15
CA PRO A 137 -4.03 16.67 8.08
C PRO A 137 -3.52 17.00 9.48
N ASP A 138 -4.09 18.04 10.08
CA ASP A 138 -3.70 18.52 11.41
C ASP A 138 -4.04 17.52 12.54
N ARG A 139 -5.08 16.71 12.30
CA ARG A 139 -5.58 15.71 13.25
C ARG A 139 -5.10 14.33 12.89
N ILE A 140 -4.54 13.61 13.87
CA ILE A 140 -4.03 12.25 13.66
C ILE A 140 -5.13 11.27 13.24
N GLU A 141 -6.37 11.48 13.69
CA GLU A 141 -7.51 10.65 13.26
C GLU A 141 -7.77 10.79 11.76
N ASN A 142 -7.68 12.00 11.22
CA ASN A 142 -7.85 12.27 9.79
C ASN A 142 -6.68 11.74 8.96
N LEU A 143 -5.47 11.84 9.49
CA LEU A 143 -4.28 11.28 8.86
C LEU A 143 -4.39 9.76 8.75
N LYS A 144 -4.76 9.09 9.85
CA LYS A 144 -4.99 7.64 9.87
C LYS A 144 -6.08 7.25 8.90
N LEU A 145 -7.24 7.91 8.95
CA LEU A 145 -8.36 7.63 8.06
C LEU A 145 -7.97 7.75 6.58
N LEU A 146 -7.32 8.85 6.19
CA LEU A 146 -6.87 9.03 4.80
C LEU A 146 -5.84 7.98 4.38
N LEU A 147 -4.87 7.67 5.24
CA LEU A 147 -3.86 6.66 4.93
C LEU A 147 -4.48 5.28 4.77
N ASP A 148 -5.40 4.90 5.67
CA ASP A 148 -6.13 3.62 5.62
C ASP A 148 -6.96 3.52 4.32
N CYS A 149 -7.69 4.58 3.95
CA CYS A 149 -8.45 4.62 2.69
C CYS A 149 -7.54 4.51 1.46
N TYR A 150 -6.38 5.19 1.42
CA TYR A 150 -5.46 5.07 0.28
C TYR A 150 -4.76 3.71 0.21
N MET A 151 -4.46 3.08 1.36
CA MET A 151 -3.95 1.70 1.38
C MET A 151 -5.00 0.73 0.84
N LEU A 152 -6.26 0.92 1.19
CA LEU A 152 -7.37 0.11 0.69
C LEU A 152 -7.61 0.35 -0.81
N GLU A 153 -7.58 1.60 -1.28
CA GLU A 153 -7.71 1.95 -2.71
C GLU A 153 -6.63 1.23 -3.52
N LYS A 154 -5.37 1.29 -3.04
CA LYS A 154 -4.25 0.64 -3.69
C LYS A 154 -4.38 -0.89 -3.67
N ALA A 155 -4.83 -1.49 -2.57
CA ALA A 155 -5.02 -2.94 -2.48
C ALA A 155 -6.13 -3.45 -3.42
N VAL A 156 -7.24 -2.71 -3.57
CA VAL A 156 -8.31 -3.02 -4.52
C VAL A 156 -7.83 -2.85 -5.97
N TYR A 157 -7.08 -1.79 -6.26
CA TYR A 157 -6.45 -1.61 -7.57
C TYR A 157 -5.51 -2.78 -7.91
N GLU A 158 -4.65 -3.17 -6.96
CA GLU A 158 -3.74 -4.30 -7.08
C GLU A 158 -4.50 -5.60 -7.34
N LEU A 159 -5.60 -5.87 -6.62
CA LEU A 159 -6.45 -7.04 -6.87
C LEU A 159 -6.91 -7.09 -8.32
N GLY A 160 -7.45 -5.99 -8.84
CA GLY A 160 -7.86 -5.89 -10.24
C GLY A 160 -6.69 -6.11 -11.21
N TYR A 161 -5.52 -5.56 -10.91
CA TYR A 161 -4.32 -5.74 -11.74
C TYR A 161 -3.84 -7.20 -11.74
N GLU A 162 -3.73 -7.84 -10.56
CA GLU A 162 -3.23 -9.21 -10.44
C GLU A 162 -4.17 -10.22 -11.09
N LEU A 163 -5.49 -10.02 -10.98
CA LEU A 163 -6.49 -10.86 -11.66
C LEU A 163 -6.29 -10.89 -13.18
N ASN A 164 -5.87 -9.77 -13.77
CA ASN A 164 -5.71 -9.66 -15.22
C ASN A 164 -4.32 -10.03 -15.73
N ASN A 165 -3.28 -9.93 -14.90
CA ASN A 165 -1.88 -10.04 -15.36
C ASN A 165 -1.10 -11.16 -14.70
N ARG A 166 -1.35 -11.47 -13.41
CA ARG A 166 -0.59 -12.46 -12.64
C ARG A 166 -1.51 -13.17 -11.62
N PRO A 167 -2.42 -14.06 -12.07
CA PRO A 167 -3.41 -14.70 -11.19
C PRO A 167 -2.82 -15.40 -9.95
N ASP A 168 -1.60 -15.93 -10.07
CA ASP A 168 -0.87 -16.58 -8.95
C ASP A 168 -0.45 -15.61 -7.82
N TRP A 169 -0.65 -14.30 -8.00
CA TRP A 169 -0.33 -13.25 -7.03
C TRP A 169 -1.57 -12.70 -6.33
N VAL A 170 -2.78 -13.11 -6.73
CA VAL A 170 -4.06 -12.58 -6.23
C VAL A 170 -4.23 -12.74 -4.71
N HIS A 171 -3.59 -13.73 -4.09
CA HIS A 171 -3.61 -13.89 -2.64
C HIS A 171 -3.05 -12.67 -1.89
N ILE A 172 -2.02 -12.00 -2.42
CA ILE A 172 -1.34 -10.85 -1.79
C ILE A 172 -2.27 -9.65 -1.59
N PRO A 173 -3.01 -9.16 -2.61
CA PRO A 173 -3.96 -8.07 -2.41
C PRO A 173 -5.20 -8.53 -1.61
N LEU A 174 -5.65 -9.78 -1.73
CA LEU A 174 -6.77 -10.29 -0.91
C LEU A 174 -6.44 -10.26 0.59
N GLU A 175 -5.29 -10.81 0.99
CA GLU A 175 -4.82 -10.77 2.37
C GLU A 175 -4.60 -9.33 2.83
N GLY A 176 -4.04 -8.48 1.95
CA GLY A 176 -3.86 -7.06 2.22
C GLY A 176 -5.17 -6.33 2.51
N ILE A 177 -6.24 -6.62 1.78
CA ILE A 177 -7.58 -6.05 2.02
C ILE A 177 -8.09 -6.51 3.39
N LEU A 178 -8.09 -7.81 3.68
CA LEU A 178 -8.61 -8.34 4.95
C LEU A 178 -7.83 -7.79 6.15
N GLN A 179 -6.50 -7.71 6.07
CA GLN A 179 -5.66 -7.09 7.11
C GLN A 179 -5.96 -5.60 7.34
N LEU A 180 -6.44 -4.88 6.32
CA LEU A 180 -6.86 -3.48 6.46
C LEU A 180 -8.27 -3.35 7.04
N LEU A 181 -9.10 -4.37 6.90
CA LEU A 181 -10.42 -4.46 7.51
C LEU A 181 -10.33 -4.77 9.01
N ASP A 182 -9.51 -5.76 9.40
CA ASP A 182 -9.30 -6.24 10.77
C ASP A 182 -8.64 -5.23 11.76
N LYS A 183 -8.42 -3.98 11.34
CA LYS A 183 -7.73 -2.91 12.12
C LYS A 183 -8.64 -1.92 12.83
#